data_AF-A0A7S4M568-F1
#
_entry.id   AF-A0A7S4M568-F1
#
_cell.length_a   1.000
_cell.length_b   1.000
_cell.length_c   1.000
_cell.angle_alpha   90.00
_cell.angle_beta   90.00
_cell.angle_gamma   90.00
#
_symmetry.space_group_name_H-M   'P 1'
#
loop_
_entity.id
_entity.type
_entity.pdbx_description
1 polymer ?
#
loop_
_entity_poly.entity_id
_entity_poly.type
_entity_poly.pdbx_seq_one_letter_code
_entity_poly.pdbx_strand_id
1 'polypeptide(L)'
;VSSTPAPPAQKAEPAEPKQEKPKIVEQNSEAVAGPRDLTKIPNILNNNIDQLDDDAALHSTIIKPTTPWHRNYQKSLLSSPTEESLGETKLEKEKNKAFDLLDGLTRSGALDIYDSSFHVLIATTHCFDKTLINTVVQENVNPIDKVERSMLIVTSTIHEEEPAALIKDEHLSRVSAASPKLFE
;
A
#
# COMPACT_ATOMS: atom_id res chain seq x y z
N VAL A 1 54.03 -15.25 -76.71
CA VAL A 1 54.69 -14.10 -76.05
C VAL A 1 53.62 -13.33 -75.32
N SER A 2 53.94 -12.92 -74.09
CA SER A 2 53.06 -12.40 -73.02
C SER A 2 52.09 -11.29 -73.44
N SER A 3 50.85 -11.36 -72.95
CA SER A 3 49.94 -10.21 -72.83
C SER A 3 49.07 -10.36 -71.58
N THR A 4 49.49 -9.74 -70.49
CA THR A 4 48.72 -9.56 -69.26
C THR A 4 47.67 -8.46 -69.46
N PRO A 5 46.36 -8.69 -69.21
CA PRO A 5 45.38 -7.63 -69.08
C PRO A 5 45.09 -7.29 -67.61
N ALA A 6 44.61 -6.06 -67.42
CA ALA A 6 44.48 -5.30 -66.19
C ALA A 6 43.45 -5.86 -65.16
N PRO A 7 43.52 -5.43 -63.89
CA PRO A 7 42.65 -5.91 -62.81
C PRO A 7 41.21 -5.36 -62.92
N PRO A 8 40.18 -6.14 -62.53
CA PRO A 8 38.79 -5.71 -62.60
C PRO A 8 38.39 -4.77 -61.45
N ALA A 9 37.49 -3.84 -61.80
CA ALA A 9 36.95 -2.76 -60.98
C ALA A 9 36.13 -3.26 -59.77
N GLN A 10 36.36 -2.61 -58.62
CA GLN A 10 35.58 -2.76 -57.39
C GLN A 10 34.19 -2.14 -57.53
N LYS A 11 33.16 -2.92 -57.20
CA LYS A 11 31.77 -2.47 -57.04
C LYS A 11 31.64 -1.64 -55.75
N ALA A 12 30.98 -0.49 -55.86
CA ALA A 12 30.59 0.36 -54.75
C ALA A 12 29.45 -0.31 -53.94
N GLU A 13 29.62 -0.34 -52.63
CA GLU A 13 28.67 -0.85 -51.65
C GLU A 13 27.73 0.29 -51.18
N PRO A 14 26.40 0.08 -51.11
CA PRO A 14 25.46 1.11 -50.67
C PRO A 14 25.57 1.42 -49.17
N ALA A 15 25.53 2.71 -48.82
CA ALA A 15 25.59 3.19 -47.44
C ALA A 15 24.33 2.85 -46.62
N GLU A 16 24.51 2.22 -45.46
CA GLU A 16 23.46 1.98 -44.46
C GLU A 16 23.06 3.28 -43.72
N PRO A 17 21.79 3.45 -43.33
CA PRO A 17 21.32 4.62 -42.58
C PRO A 17 21.73 4.51 -41.11
N LYS A 18 22.38 5.56 -40.57
CA LYS A 18 22.66 5.71 -39.14
C LYS A 18 21.35 5.84 -38.35
N GLN A 19 20.99 4.78 -37.63
CA GLN A 19 19.96 4.84 -36.60
C GLN A 19 20.52 5.53 -35.35
N GLU A 20 19.92 6.67 -35.01
CA GLU A 20 20.16 7.40 -33.77
C GLU A 20 19.50 6.63 -32.61
N LYS A 21 20.32 6.06 -31.72
CA LYS A 21 19.82 5.37 -30.53
C LYS A 21 19.24 6.40 -29.56
N PRO A 22 17.98 6.22 -29.09
CA PRO A 22 17.44 7.10 -28.06
C PRO A 22 18.29 6.99 -26.79
N LYS A 23 18.74 8.15 -26.27
CA LYS A 23 19.27 8.25 -24.91
C LYS A 23 18.13 7.94 -23.94
N ILE A 24 18.16 6.73 -23.38
CA ILE A 24 17.40 6.41 -22.18
C ILE A 24 17.98 7.30 -21.08
N VAL A 25 17.17 8.24 -20.61
CA VAL A 25 17.45 8.98 -19.38
C VAL A 25 17.41 7.93 -18.28
N GLU A 26 18.57 7.62 -17.69
CA GLU A 26 18.64 6.87 -16.45
C GLU A 26 17.92 7.69 -15.38
N GLN A 27 16.61 7.45 -15.24
CA GLN A 27 15.93 7.71 -13.99
C GLN A 27 16.67 6.89 -12.94
N ASN A 28 17.25 7.61 -11.99
CA ASN A 28 17.80 7.10 -10.74
C ASN A 28 16.78 6.11 -10.17
N SER A 29 16.98 4.83 -10.46
CA SER A 29 16.14 3.77 -9.96
C SER A 29 16.49 3.69 -8.48
N GLU A 30 15.56 4.18 -7.66
CA GLU A 30 15.61 4.10 -6.21
C GLU A 30 16.15 2.73 -5.81
N ALA A 31 17.03 2.74 -4.81
CA ALA A 31 17.52 1.53 -4.18
C ALA A 31 16.34 0.59 -3.97
N VAL A 32 16.40 -0.61 -4.54
CA VAL A 32 15.37 -1.63 -4.36
C VAL A 32 15.33 -1.91 -2.86
N ALA A 33 14.42 -1.23 -2.16
CA ALA A 33 14.14 -1.48 -0.77
C ALA A 33 13.75 -2.96 -0.69
N GLY A 34 14.41 -3.69 0.20
CA GLY A 34 14.01 -5.07 0.49
C GLY A 34 12.52 -5.13 0.84
N PRO A 35 11.91 -6.33 0.83
CA PRO A 35 10.49 -6.48 1.13
C PRO A 35 10.16 -5.79 2.46
N ARG A 36 9.23 -4.83 2.41
CA ARG A 36 8.80 -4.06 3.57
C ARG A 36 8.15 -4.99 4.58
N ASP A 37 8.64 -4.94 5.82
CA ASP A 37 8.09 -5.72 6.92
C ASP A 37 6.82 -5.06 7.47
N LEU A 38 5.67 -5.52 6.97
CA LEU A 38 4.35 -4.99 7.35
C LEU A 38 4.03 -5.21 8.83
N THR A 39 4.72 -6.13 9.52
CA THR A 39 4.50 -6.38 10.96
C THR A 39 5.01 -5.23 11.83
N LYS A 40 5.88 -4.37 11.30
CA LYS A 40 6.42 -3.20 12.00
C LYS A 40 5.48 -2.00 11.95
N ILE A 41 4.54 -1.96 11.02
CA ILE A 41 3.65 -0.80 10.81
C ILE A 41 2.92 -0.37 12.10
N PRO A 42 2.36 -1.28 12.93
CA PRO A 42 1.71 -0.85 14.17
C PRO A 42 2.64 -0.10 15.13
N ASN A 43 3.89 -0.53 15.26
CA ASN A 43 4.86 0.13 16.14
C ASN A 43 5.32 1.47 15.56
N ILE A 44 5.55 1.53 14.24
CA ILE A 44 5.90 2.79 13.56
C ILE A 44 4.75 3.79 13.69
N LEU A 45 3.52 3.34 13.48
CA LEU A 45 2.32 4.17 13.59
C LEU A 45 2.13 4.70 15.01
N ASN A 46 2.29 3.87 16.04
CA ASN A 46 2.23 4.34 17.43
C ASN A 46 3.28 5.42 17.72
N ASN A 47 4.54 5.20 17.30
CA ASN A 47 5.61 6.19 17.50
C ASN A 47 5.29 7.51 16.78
N ASN A 48 4.75 7.44 15.56
CA ASN A 48 4.39 8.62 14.78
C ASN A 48 3.20 9.35 15.40
N ILE A 49 2.20 8.62 15.93
CA ILE A 49 1.08 9.22 16.67
C ILE A 49 1.61 9.94 17.91
N ASP A 50 2.46 9.30 18.72
CA ASP A 50 3.02 9.90 19.93
C ASP A 50 3.80 11.21 19.65
N GLN A 51 4.41 11.32 18.47
CA GLN A 51 5.21 12.49 18.07
C GLN A 51 4.39 13.59 17.39
N LEU A 52 3.40 13.21 16.57
CA LEU A 52 2.73 14.10 15.62
C LEU A 52 1.27 14.42 15.99
N ASP A 53 0.62 13.60 16.84
CA ASP A 53 -0.76 13.82 17.28
C ASP A 53 -0.83 14.58 18.61
N ASP A 54 -0.86 15.90 18.53
CA ASP A 54 -0.91 16.77 19.72
C ASP A 54 -2.20 16.61 20.55
N ASP A 55 -3.28 16.16 19.93
CA ASP A 55 -4.61 16.14 20.53
C ASP A 55 -4.99 14.73 21.02
N ALA A 56 -4.11 13.73 20.85
CA ALA A 56 -4.40 12.32 21.11
C ALA A 56 -5.74 11.87 20.47
N ALA A 57 -6.04 12.38 19.28
CA ALA A 57 -7.32 12.17 18.61
C ALA A 57 -7.41 10.76 18.00
N LEU A 58 -6.28 10.16 17.62
CA LEU A 58 -6.24 8.84 16.98
C LEU A 58 -6.34 7.69 17.98
N HIS A 59 -7.32 6.82 17.74
CA HIS A 59 -7.55 5.61 18.55
C HIS A 59 -7.59 4.37 17.66
N SER A 60 -7.17 3.21 18.19
CA SER A 60 -7.31 1.94 17.48
C SER A 60 -8.78 1.52 17.37
N THR A 61 -9.16 1.02 16.20
CA THR A 61 -10.53 0.54 15.95
C THR A 61 -10.55 -0.99 15.90
N ILE A 62 -11.37 -1.60 16.75
CA ILE A 62 -11.56 -3.05 16.73
C ILE A 62 -12.59 -3.39 15.64
N ILE A 63 -12.15 -4.07 14.58
CA ILE A 63 -13.05 -4.65 13.58
C ILE A 63 -13.58 -5.99 14.13
N LYS A 64 -14.89 -6.06 14.34
CA LYS A 64 -15.57 -7.30 14.75
C LYS A 64 -16.34 -7.89 13.56
N PRO A 65 -16.08 -9.14 13.16
CA PRO A 65 -16.90 -9.79 12.15
C PRO A 65 -18.32 -9.99 12.70
N THR A 66 -19.33 -9.60 11.92
CA THR A 66 -20.73 -9.88 12.25
C THR A 66 -21.02 -11.37 12.06
N THR A 67 -21.91 -11.91 12.88
CA THR A 67 -22.42 -13.29 12.75
C THR A 67 -23.93 -13.28 12.47
N PRO A 68 -24.44 -14.26 11.71
CA PRO A 68 -23.72 -15.40 11.13
C PRO A 68 -23.02 -15.08 9.79
N TRP A 69 -22.01 -15.87 9.45
CA TRP A 69 -21.44 -15.89 8.10
C TRP A 69 -22.23 -16.86 7.22
N HIS A 70 -22.42 -16.52 5.95
CA HIS A 70 -23.09 -17.38 4.98
C HIS A 70 -22.05 -17.92 3.99
N ARG A 71 -21.95 -19.25 3.89
CA ARG A 71 -21.03 -19.93 2.97
C ARG A 71 -21.81 -20.74 1.95
N ASN A 72 -21.56 -20.46 0.68
CA ASN A 72 -21.94 -21.33 -0.42
C ASN A 72 -20.82 -22.34 -0.66
N TYR A 73 -21.13 -23.63 -0.64
CA TYR A 73 -20.14 -24.69 -0.86
C TYR A 73 -20.73 -25.88 -1.62
N GLN A 74 -19.85 -26.72 -2.15
CA GLN A 74 -20.20 -27.93 -2.89
C GLN A 74 -19.38 -29.09 -2.31
N LYS A 75 -20.04 -30.18 -1.89
CA LYS A 75 -19.35 -31.30 -1.19
C LYS A 75 -18.39 -32.07 -2.10
N SER A 76 -18.75 -32.16 -3.38
CA SER A 76 -17.95 -32.74 -4.46
C SER A 76 -18.29 -32.02 -5.77
N LEU A 77 -17.41 -32.11 -6.77
CA LEU A 77 -17.55 -31.43 -8.06
C LEU A 77 -18.88 -31.71 -8.79
N LEU A 78 -19.55 -32.82 -8.49
CA LEU A 78 -20.82 -33.23 -9.11
C LEU A 78 -22.05 -33.05 -8.20
N SER A 79 -21.86 -32.64 -6.93
CA SER A 79 -22.97 -32.42 -5.99
C SER A 79 -23.63 -31.06 -6.19
N SER A 80 -24.89 -30.89 -5.78
CA SER A 80 -25.53 -29.57 -5.86
C SER A 80 -24.89 -28.57 -4.87
N PRO A 81 -24.69 -27.30 -5.26
CA PRO A 81 -24.28 -26.24 -4.33
C PRO A 81 -25.25 -26.14 -3.16
N THR A 82 -24.71 -25.92 -1.97
CA THR A 82 -25.46 -25.81 -0.71
C THR A 82 -25.01 -24.55 0.03
N GLU A 83 -25.94 -23.89 0.70
CA GLU A 83 -25.66 -22.78 1.59
C GLU A 83 -25.63 -23.25 3.04
N GLU A 84 -24.67 -22.75 3.82
CA GLU A 84 -24.57 -23.00 5.24
C GLU A 84 -24.39 -21.68 6.00
N SER A 85 -25.12 -21.52 7.09
CA SER A 85 -24.93 -20.45 8.07
C SER A 85 -23.93 -20.90 9.15
N LEU A 86 -22.89 -20.11 9.33
CA LEU A 86 -21.80 -20.30 10.28
C LEU A 86 -21.97 -19.33 11.45
N GLY A 87 -22.42 -19.86 12.59
CA GLY A 87 -22.35 -19.15 13.88
C GLY A 87 -20.93 -19.14 14.47
N GLU A 88 -20.75 -18.52 15.63
CA GLU A 88 -19.43 -18.28 16.25
C GLU A 88 -18.56 -19.54 16.36
N THR A 89 -19.08 -20.62 16.95
CA THR A 89 -18.31 -21.86 17.14
C THR A 89 -17.89 -22.53 15.83
N LYS A 90 -18.74 -22.45 14.79
CA LYS A 90 -18.42 -23.01 13.47
C LYS A 90 -17.40 -22.12 12.74
N LEU A 91 -17.56 -20.81 12.83
CA LEU A 91 -16.64 -19.84 12.23
C LEU A 91 -15.24 -19.98 12.84
N GLU A 92 -15.12 -20.15 14.15
CA GLU A 92 -13.83 -20.37 14.82
C GLU A 92 -13.15 -21.65 14.32
N LYS A 93 -13.91 -22.75 14.16
CA LYS A 93 -13.39 -24.01 13.60
C LYS A 93 -12.90 -23.84 12.17
N GLU A 94 -13.66 -23.15 11.32
CA GLU A 94 -13.26 -22.90 9.92
C GLU A 94 -12.06 -21.96 9.83
N LYS A 95 -11.97 -20.95 10.70
CA LYS A 95 -10.78 -20.09 10.82
C LYS A 95 -9.54 -20.91 11.15
N ASN A 96 -9.60 -21.75 12.18
CA ASN A 96 -8.44 -22.56 12.58
C ASN A 96 -8.04 -23.53 11.47
N LYS A 97 -9.01 -24.17 10.83
CA LYS A 97 -8.76 -25.03 9.66
C LYS A 97 -8.07 -24.28 8.50
N ALA A 98 -8.46 -23.02 8.24
CA ALA A 98 -7.82 -22.21 7.21
C ALA A 98 -6.37 -21.86 7.56
N PHE A 99 -6.08 -21.54 8.82
CA PHE A 99 -4.71 -21.28 9.29
C PHE A 99 -3.84 -22.54 9.28
N ASP A 100 -4.37 -23.69 9.68
CA ASP A 100 -3.65 -24.97 9.61
C ASP A 100 -3.28 -25.32 8.16
N LEU A 101 -4.20 -25.07 7.22
CA LEU A 101 -3.93 -25.25 5.80
C LEU A 101 -2.84 -24.29 5.32
N LEU A 102 -2.90 -23.02 5.72
CA LEU A 102 -1.90 -22.02 5.36
C LEU A 102 -0.52 -22.37 5.92
N ASP A 103 -0.45 -22.81 7.18
CA ASP A 103 0.78 -23.28 7.83
C ASP A 103 1.36 -24.50 7.11
N GLY A 104 0.51 -25.47 6.78
CA GLY A 104 0.90 -26.66 6.01
C GLY A 104 1.42 -26.33 4.61
N LEU A 105 0.72 -25.46 3.87
CA LEU A 105 1.11 -25.04 2.51
C LEU A 105 2.41 -24.24 2.49
N THR A 106 2.64 -23.42 3.52
CA THR A 106 3.85 -22.59 3.63
C THR A 106 5.00 -23.28 4.36
N ARG A 107 4.81 -24.52 4.86
CA ARG A 107 5.76 -25.18 5.79
C ARG A 107 6.15 -24.24 6.93
N SER A 108 5.15 -23.65 7.57
CA SER A 108 5.29 -22.64 8.62
C SER A 108 6.08 -21.41 8.19
N GLY A 109 5.82 -20.93 6.98
CA GLY A 109 6.47 -19.74 6.39
C GLY A 109 7.84 -20.00 5.73
N ALA A 110 8.27 -21.26 5.61
CA ALA A 110 9.52 -21.61 4.95
C ALA A 110 9.40 -21.77 3.41
N LEU A 111 8.17 -21.74 2.89
CA LEU A 111 7.85 -21.73 1.46
C LEU A 111 7.05 -20.46 1.13
N ASP A 112 7.49 -19.76 0.10
CA ASP A 112 6.83 -18.54 -0.39
C ASP A 112 5.49 -18.87 -1.07
N ILE A 113 4.54 -17.94 -0.96
CA ILE A 113 3.26 -18.01 -1.67
C ILE A 113 3.36 -17.17 -2.94
N TYR A 114 3.28 -17.82 -4.08
CA TYR A 114 3.23 -17.17 -5.39
C TYR A 114 1.77 -16.89 -5.80
N ASP A 115 1.56 -15.90 -6.67
CA ASP A 115 0.24 -15.56 -7.25
C ASP A 115 -0.87 -15.30 -6.22
N SER A 116 -0.53 -14.61 -5.13
CA SER A 116 -1.48 -14.24 -4.08
C SER A 116 -1.50 -12.73 -3.84
N SER A 117 -2.66 -12.21 -3.44
CA SER A 117 -2.81 -10.83 -2.97
C SER A 117 -2.97 -10.82 -1.45
N PHE A 118 -2.05 -10.16 -0.76
CA PHE A 118 -2.14 -9.98 0.68
C PHE A 118 -2.65 -8.59 1.01
N HIS A 119 -3.77 -8.51 1.73
CA HIS A 119 -4.38 -7.25 2.14
C HIS A 119 -4.21 -7.08 3.65
N VAL A 120 -3.59 -5.98 4.07
CA VAL A 120 -3.47 -5.58 5.46
C VAL A 120 -4.44 -4.45 5.73
N LEU A 121 -5.29 -4.61 6.74
CA LEU A 121 -6.23 -3.59 7.19
C LEU A 121 -5.73 -2.99 8.50
N ILE A 122 -5.56 -1.67 8.51
CA ILE A 122 -5.28 -0.88 9.71
C ILE A 122 -6.49 0.02 9.91
N ALA A 123 -7.12 -0.08 11.06
CA ALA A 123 -8.32 0.67 11.37
C ALA A 123 -8.05 1.60 12.56
N THR A 124 -8.21 2.90 12.31
CA THR A 124 -8.11 3.95 13.31
C THR A 124 -9.37 4.80 13.30
N THR A 125 -9.73 5.32 14.48
CA THR A 125 -10.85 6.23 14.68
C THR A 125 -10.29 7.57 15.12
N HIS A 126 -10.66 8.65 14.44
CA HIS A 126 -10.44 10.00 14.93
C HIS A 126 -11.55 10.37 15.92
N CYS A 127 -11.17 10.73 17.14
CA CYS A 127 -12.06 11.16 18.20
C CYS A 127 -11.81 12.64 18.50
N PHE A 128 -12.87 13.44 18.57
CA PHE A 128 -12.78 14.82 19.03
C PHE A 128 -12.97 14.90 20.53
N ASP A 129 -12.08 15.57 21.25
CA ASP A 129 -12.22 15.84 22.69
C ASP A 129 -13.47 16.64 23.04
N LYS A 130 -13.91 17.49 22.11
CA LYS A 130 -15.09 18.33 22.24
C LYS A 130 -16.07 18.05 21.12
N THR A 131 -17.33 18.37 21.37
CA THR A 131 -18.34 18.36 20.31
C THR A 131 -17.93 19.35 19.21
N LEU A 132 -18.31 19.05 17.96
CA LEU A 132 -18.04 19.94 16.82
C LEU A 132 -18.47 21.39 17.08
N ILE A 133 -19.60 21.58 17.79
CA ILE A 133 -20.08 22.92 18.14
C ILE A 133 -19.13 23.62 19.10
N ASN A 134 -18.58 22.91 20.08
CA ASN A 134 -17.65 23.50 21.03
C ASN A 134 -16.30 23.80 20.36
N THR A 135 -15.81 22.94 19.46
CA THR A 135 -14.59 23.21 18.69
C THR A 135 -14.73 24.48 17.84
N VAL A 136 -15.85 24.62 17.12
CA VAL A 136 -16.05 25.80 16.25
C VAL A 136 -16.34 27.06 17.07
N VAL A 137 -17.18 26.98 18.10
CA VAL A 137 -17.64 28.18 18.82
C VAL A 137 -16.68 28.60 19.94
N GLN A 138 -16.12 27.65 20.70
CA GLN A 138 -15.26 27.96 21.85
C GLN A 138 -13.78 28.04 21.46
N GLU A 139 -13.31 27.13 20.60
CA GLU A 139 -11.89 27.10 20.20
C GLU A 139 -11.63 27.94 18.95
N ASN A 140 -12.67 28.24 18.16
CA ASN A 140 -12.54 28.93 16.87
C ASN A 140 -11.50 28.26 15.95
N VAL A 141 -11.43 26.92 16.03
CA VAL A 141 -10.56 26.08 15.20
C VAL A 141 -11.42 25.34 14.19
N ASN A 142 -10.92 25.20 12.97
CA ASN A 142 -11.55 24.38 11.95
C ASN A 142 -11.32 22.89 12.29
N PRO A 143 -12.36 22.11 12.62
CA PRO A 143 -12.18 20.69 12.96
C PRO A 143 -11.63 19.85 11.81
N ILE A 144 -11.72 20.33 10.57
CA ILE A 144 -11.16 19.66 9.39
C ILE A 144 -9.64 19.56 9.51
N ASP A 145 -8.97 20.60 10.01
CA ASP A 145 -7.51 20.63 10.09
C ASP A 145 -7.00 19.51 11.04
N LYS A 146 -7.74 19.21 12.11
CA LYS A 146 -7.43 18.11 13.04
C LYS A 146 -7.58 16.74 12.37
N VAL A 147 -8.64 16.55 11.59
CA VAL A 147 -8.89 15.29 10.86
C VAL A 147 -7.85 15.10 9.77
N GLU A 148 -7.50 16.15 9.03
CA GLU A 148 -6.46 16.11 8.00
C GLU A 148 -5.10 15.72 8.59
N ARG A 149 -4.72 16.28 9.75
CA ARG A 149 -3.52 15.87 10.47
C ARG A 149 -3.53 14.37 10.79
N SER A 150 -4.59 13.87 11.43
CA SER A 150 -4.72 12.45 11.75
C SER A 150 -4.65 11.55 10.51
N MET A 151 -5.31 11.95 9.42
CA MET A 151 -5.29 11.23 8.16
C MET A 151 -3.88 11.19 7.55
N LEU A 152 -3.15 12.31 7.57
CA LEU A 152 -1.80 12.39 7.05
C LEU A 152 -0.82 11.56 7.86
N ILE A 153 -0.90 11.55 9.20
CA ILE A 153 -0.06 10.69 10.05
C ILE A 153 -0.22 9.22 9.66
N VAL A 154 -1.47 8.75 9.52
CA VAL A 154 -1.75 7.35 9.16
C VAL A 154 -1.29 7.06 7.73
N THR A 155 -1.60 7.94 6.78
CA THR A 155 -1.33 7.73 5.36
C THR A 155 0.17 7.81 5.04
N SER A 156 0.90 8.78 5.59
CA SER A 156 2.36 8.88 5.43
C SER A 156 3.07 7.65 6.01
N THR A 157 2.62 7.18 7.18
CA THR A 157 3.15 5.96 7.79
C THR A 157 2.89 4.72 6.94
N ILE A 158 1.67 4.58 6.41
CA ILE A 158 1.30 3.41 5.60
C ILE A 158 1.94 3.46 4.21
N HIS A 159 2.11 4.63 3.60
CA HIS A 159 2.67 4.71 2.25
C HIS A 159 4.18 4.91 2.21
N GLU A 160 4.81 5.21 3.35
CA GLU A 160 6.24 5.58 3.43
C GLU A 160 6.57 6.81 2.57
N GLU A 161 5.61 7.74 2.51
CA GLU A 161 5.69 8.97 1.72
C GLU A 161 5.62 10.18 2.63
N GLU A 162 6.34 11.23 2.27
CA GLU A 162 6.29 12.50 2.98
C GLU A 162 4.88 13.11 2.90
N PRO A 163 4.36 13.75 3.97
CA PRO A 163 3.03 14.35 3.95
C PRO A 163 2.82 15.32 2.79
N ALA A 164 3.87 16.04 2.34
CA ALA A 164 3.79 16.94 1.19
C ALA A 164 3.49 16.23 -0.14
N ALA A 165 3.93 14.97 -0.32
CA ALA A 165 3.67 14.19 -1.53
C ALA A 165 2.24 13.63 -1.58
N LEU A 166 1.57 13.55 -0.43
CA LEU A 166 0.21 13.01 -0.28
C LEU A 166 -0.88 14.08 -0.44
N ILE A 167 -0.49 15.34 -0.56
CA ILE A 167 -1.40 16.50 -0.64
C ILE A 167 -1.22 17.16 -2.00
N LYS A 168 -2.29 17.72 -2.56
CA LYS A 168 -2.20 18.55 -3.75
C LYS A 168 -1.48 19.87 -3.43
N ASP A 169 -0.63 20.34 -4.35
CA ASP A 169 0.15 21.58 -4.19
C ASP A 169 -0.68 22.79 -3.71
N GLU A 170 -1.92 22.92 -4.21
CA GLU A 170 -2.86 24.00 -3.86
C GLU A 170 -3.26 24.03 -2.37
N HIS A 171 -3.12 22.92 -1.65
CA HIS A 171 -3.47 22.80 -0.24
C HIS A 171 -2.27 22.78 0.70
N LEU A 172 -1.05 22.60 0.17
CA LEU A 172 0.17 22.43 0.96
C LEU A 172 0.37 23.58 1.95
N SER A 173 0.28 24.83 1.50
CA SER A 173 0.50 26.00 2.36
C SER A 173 -0.51 26.12 3.51
N ARG A 174 -1.76 25.70 3.30
CA ARG A 174 -2.80 25.73 4.33
C ARG A 174 -2.55 24.62 5.36
N VAL A 175 -2.28 23.41 4.90
CA VAL A 175 -2.08 22.25 5.77
C VAL A 175 -0.78 22.38 6.56
N SER A 176 0.30 22.89 5.94
CA SER A 176 1.56 23.16 6.65
C SER A 176 1.41 24.25 7.72
N ALA A 177 0.60 25.28 7.47
CA ALA A 177 0.31 26.30 8.46
C ALA A 177 -0.51 25.76 9.64
N ALA A 178 -1.44 24.82 9.38
CA ALA A 178 -2.30 24.24 10.40
C ALA A 178 -1.63 23.09 11.19
N SER A 179 -0.68 22.38 10.60
CA SER A 179 0.00 21.22 11.20
C SER A 179 1.51 21.24 10.88
N PRO A 180 2.26 22.21 11.42
CA PRO A 180 3.67 22.42 11.06
C PRO A 180 4.56 21.21 11.35
N LYS A 181 4.31 20.49 12.46
CA LYS A 181 5.07 19.28 12.85
C LYS A 181 5.08 18.16 11.80
N LEU A 182 4.13 18.15 10.87
CA LEU A 182 4.10 17.16 9.78
C LEU A 182 5.12 17.47 8.67
N PHE A 183 5.74 18.65 8.67
CA PHE A 183 6.59 19.14 7.58
C PHE A 183 7.96 19.65 8.08
N GLU A 184 8.30 19.37 9.34
CA GLU A 184 9.58 19.74 9.97
C GLU A 184 10.68 18.69 9.75
#